data_AF-A0A7X3UFH5-F1
#
_entry.id   AF-A0A7X3UFH5-F1
#
_cell.length_a   1.000
_cell.length_b   1.000
_cell.length_c   1.000
_cell.angle_alpha   90.00
_cell.angle_beta   90.00
_cell.angle_gamma   90.00
#
_symmetry.space_group_name_H-M   'P 1'
#
loop_
_entity.id
_entity.type
_entity.pdbx_description
1 polymer ?
#
loop_
_entity_poly.entity_id
_entity_poly.type
_entity_poly.pdbx_seq_one_letter_code
_entity_poly.pdbx_strand_id
1 'polypeptide(L)'
;MPGSRPPLSAISENRPRFSPEEAGELALSLYGVSGALCALPSERDQNFRVTAGDGEVFVLKISGAGERRGILDLQHAALEHLAAHYEEAAWPWVCRTGDGDAITRVDGHDGRHHLVRMLTY
;
A
#
# COMPACT_ATOMS: atom_id res chain seq x y z
N MET A 1 -11.15 -11.66 -25.83
CA MET A 1 -12.43 -11.30 -25.18
C MET A 1 -12.20 -10.02 -24.39
N PRO A 2 -12.92 -8.92 -24.64
CA PRO A 2 -12.75 -7.71 -23.85
C PRO A 2 -13.30 -7.99 -22.44
N GLY A 3 -12.44 -7.84 -21.42
CA GLY A 3 -12.80 -8.10 -20.03
C GLY A 3 -13.91 -7.16 -19.59
N SER A 4 -15.07 -7.74 -19.28
CA SER A 4 -16.22 -6.98 -18.79
C SER A 4 -15.83 -6.26 -17.50
N ARG A 5 -16.07 -4.95 -17.45
CA ARG A 5 -15.78 -4.12 -16.28
C ARG A 5 -16.58 -4.66 -15.09
N PRO A 6 -15.95 -5.02 -13.97
CA PRO A 6 -16.67 -5.55 -12.83
C PRO A 6 -17.67 -4.51 -12.30
N PRO A 7 -18.84 -4.96 -11.79
CA PRO A 7 -19.84 -4.06 -11.23
C PRO A 7 -19.27 -3.31 -10.02
N LEU A 8 -19.80 -2.11 -9.72
CA LEU A 8 -19.37 -1.29 -8.58
C LEU A 8 -19.47 -2.03 -7.23
N SER A 9 -20.37 -3.01 -7.11
CA SER A 9 -20.49 -3.89 -5.94
C SER A 9 -19.26 -4.79 -5.74
N ALA A 10 -18.72 -5.39 -6.81
CA ALA A 10 -17.54 -6.26 -6.75
C ALA A 10 -16.26 -5.49 -6.37
N ILE A 11 -16.22 -4.19 -6.66
CA ILE A 11 -15.13 -3.30 -6.22
C ILE A 11 -15.11 -3.15 -4.69
N SER A 12 -16.29 -3.10 -4.07
CA SER A 12 -16.45 -3.01 -2.62
C SER A 12 -16.13 -4.33 -1.90
N GLU A 13 -16.48 -5.47 -2.51
CA GLU A 13 -16.23 -6.81 -1.94
C GLU A 13 -14.73 -7.13 -1.81
N ASN A 14 -13.91 -6.66 -2.76
CA ASN A 14 -12.48 -6.88 -2.74
C ASN A 14 -11.72 -5.92 -1.83
N ARG A 15 -12.39 -4.89 -1.27
CA ARG A 15 -11.73 -3.92 -0.41
C ARG A 15 -11.24 -4.60 0.87
N PRO A 16 -9.99 -4.36 1.28
CA PRO A 16 -9.49 -4.88 2.56
C PRO A 16 -10.26 -4.25 3.73
N ARG A 17 -10.25 -4.92 4.88
CA ARG A 17 -10.97 -4.49 6.10
C ARG A 17 -10.07 -4.54 7.34
N PHE A 18 -8.85 -4.05 7.19
CA PHE A 18 -7.90 -3.88 8.29
C PHE A 18 -8.30 -2.68 9.14
N SER A 19 -8.20 -2.82 10.46
CA SER A 19 -8.32 -1.71 11.42
C SER A 19 -7.05 -0.85 11.39
N PRO A 20 -7.09 0.39 11.93
CA PRO A 20 -5.89 1.21 12.11
C PRO A 20 -4.81 0.50 12.97
N GLU A 21 -5.21 -0.28 13.97
CA GLU A 21 -4.30 -1.04 14.83
C GLU A 21 -3.60 -2.15 14.03
N GLU A 22 -4.34 -2.97 13.29
CA GLU A 22 -3.78 -4.02 12.43
C GLU A 22 -2.86 -3.43 11.35
N ALA A 23 -3.26 -2.32 10.74
CA ALA A 23 -2.42 -1.60 9.79
C ALA A 23 -1.12 -1.07 10.45
N GLY A 24 -1.19 -0.67 11.72
CA GLY A 24 -0.01 -0.26 12.50
C GLY A 24 0.94 -1.42 12.79
N GLU A 25 0.40 -2.59 13.11
CA GLU A 25 1.19 -3.82 13.28
C GLU A 25 1.88 -4.22 11.97
N LEU A 26 1.20 -4.08 10.82
CA LEU A 26 1.80 -4.30 9.50
C LEU A 26 2.92 -3.28 9.21
N ALA A 27 2.71 -1.99 9.51
CA ALA A 27 3.73 -0.95 9.33
C ALA A 27 4.98 -1.26 10.16
N LEU A 28 4.80 -1.63 11.42
CA LEU A 28 5.89 -1.96 12.32
C LEU A 28 6.61 -3.25 11.92
N SER A 29 5.88 -4.34 11.67
CA SER A 29 6.47 -5.64 11.38
C SER A 29 7.17 -5.70 10.04
N LEU A 30 6.62 -5.06 9.00
CA LEU A 30 7.18 -5.10 7.66
C LEU A 30 8.26 -4.03 7.44
N TYR A 31 8.07 -2.82 7.98
CA TYR A 31 8.91 -1.65 7.66
C TYR A 31 9.69 -1.10 8.86
N GLY A 32 9.45 -1.60 10.08
CA GLY A 32 10.04 -1.03 11.30
C GLY A 32 9.46 0.35 11.67
N VAL A 33 8.36 0.77 11.04
CA VAL A 33 7.76 2.10 11.23
C VAL A 33 6.62 2.02 12.23
N SER A 34 6.80 2.62 13.40
CA SER A 34 5.74 2.85 14.40
C SER A 34 5.28 4.30 14.40
N GLY A 35 3.99 4.55 14.55
CA GLY A 35 3.46 5.91 14.54
C GLY A 35 1.95 5.99 14.71
N ALA A 36 1.42 7.21 14.62
CA ALA A 36 -0.03 7.44 14.59
C ALA A 36 -0.58 7.10 13.19
N LEU A 37 -1.63 6.26 13.14
CA LEU A 37 -2.31 5.89 11.90
C LEU A 37 -3.61 6.66 11.72
N CYS A 38 -3.83 7.16 10.50
CA CYS A 38 -5.08 7.78 10.09
C CYS A 38 -5.52 7.21 8.74
N ALA A 39 -6.75 6.69 8.66
CA ALA A 39 -7.29 6.18 7.41
C ALA A 39 -7.51 7.33 6.41
N LEU A 40 -7.06 7.13 5.17
CA LEU A 40 -7.26 8.06 4.07
C LEU A 40 -8.43 7.60 3.18
N PRO A 41 -9.18 8.53 2.56
CA PRO A 41 -10.21 8.20 1.59
C PRO A 41 -9.65 7.34 0.44
N SER A 42 -10.32 6.23 0.15
CA SER A 42 -9.95 5.32 -0.94
C SER A 42 -11.14 4.45 -1.34
N GLU A 43 -11.27 4.13 -2.62
CA GLU A 43 -12.37 3.34 -3.17
C GLU A 43 -12.10 1.84 -3.15
N ARG A 44 -10.90 1.43 -3.61
CA ARG A 44 -10.49 0.03 -3.83
C ARG A 44 -9.55 -0.49 -2.75
N ASP A 45 -8.60 0.35 -2.39
CA ASP A 45 -7.56 0.03 -1.41
C ASP A 45 -7.98 0.54 -0.03
N GLN A 46 -7.29 0.11 1.02
CA GLN A 46 -7.20 0.87 2.26
C GLN A 46 -5.84 1.55 2.31
N ASN A 47 -5.86 2.88 2.45
CA ASN A 47 -4.66 3.69 2.61
C ASN A 47 -4.65 4.25 4.02
N PHE A 48 -3.51 4.21 4.70
CA PHE A 48 -3.32 4.79 6.01
C PHE A 48 -2.13 5.73 5.97
N ARG A 49 -2.32 6.96 6.42
CA ARG A 49 -1.23 7.87 6.72
C ARG A 49 -0.61 7.43 8.04
N VAL A 50 0.71 7.24 8.04
CA VAL A 50 1.50 6.92 9.23
C VAL A 50 2.37 8.12 9.54
N THR A 51 2.21 8.72 10.73
CA THR A 51 3.14 9.72 11.25
C THR A 51 4.05 9.06 12.27
N ALA A 52 5.31 8.87 11.89
CA ALA A 52 6.34 8.28 12.74
C ALA A 52 6.74 9.22 13.89
N GLY A 53 7.42 8.66 14.90
CA GLY A 53 7.79 9.38 16.12
C GLY A 53 8.78 10.54 15.91
N ASP A 54 9.56 10.49 14.83
CA ASP A 54 10.48 11.54 14.38
C ASP A 54 9.80 12.61 13.51
N GLY A 55 8.51 12.45 13.21
CA GLY A 55 7.73 13.35 12.37
C GLY A 55 7.71 12.99 10.89
N GLU A 56 8.45 11.95 10.46
CA GLU A 56 8.35 11.47 9.09
C GLU A 56 6.94 10.93 8.80
N VAL A 57 6.50 11.09 7.55
CA VAL A 57 5.15 10.74 7.12
C VAL A 57 5.21 9.75 5.97
N PHE A 58 4.42 8.69 6.11
CA PHE A 58 4.31 7.62 5.13
C PHE A 58 2.85 7.34 4.78
N VAL A 59 2.65 6.64 3.67
CA VAL A 59 1.37 6.03 3.33
C VAL A 59 1.54 4.53 3.22
N LEU A 60 0.92 3.80 4.14
CA LEU A 60 0.74 2.35 4.01
C LEU A 60 -0.49 2.10 3.13
N LYS A 61 -0.32 1.30 2.07
CA LYS A 61 -1.39 0.94 1.15
C LYS A 61 -1.61 -0.57 1.18
N ILE A 62 -2.84 -0.97 1.43
CA ILE A 62 -3.30 -2.35 1.39
C ILE A 62 -4.24 -2.47 0.19
N SER A 63 -3.83 -3.21 -0.83
CA SER A 63 -4.58 -3.36 -2.07
C SER A 63 -5.70 -4.38 -1.94
N GLY A 64 -6.80 -4.15 -2.66
CA GLY A 64 -7.91 -5.11 -2.70
C GLY A 64 -7.51 -6.50 -3.19
N ALA A 65 -8.26 -7.53 -2.77
CA ALA A 65 -7.90 -8.94 -2.95
C ALA A 65 -7.78 -9.41 -4.43
N GLY A 66 -8.29 -8.62 -5.38
CA GLY A 66 -8.17 -8.89 -6.82
C GLY A 66 -7.06 -8.10 -7.52
N GLU A 67 -6.27 -7.31 -6.79
CA GLU A 67 -5.22 -6.50 -7.39
C GLU A 67 -4.10 -7.38 -7.96
N ARG A 68 -3.62 -7.02 -9.16
CA ARG A 68 -2.60 -7.79 -9.85
C ARG A 68 -1.22 -7.24 -9.49
N ARG A 69 -0.36 -8.12 -8.98
CA ARG A 69 1.02 -7.78 -8.62
C ARG A 69 1.76 -7.00 -9.72
N GLY A 70 1.66 -7.43 -10.99
CA GLY A 70 2.30 -6.75 -12.12
C GLY A 70 1.84 -5.29 -12.36
N ILE A 71 0.62 -4.92 -11.96
CA ILE A 71 0.15 -3.52 -12.01
C ILE A 71 0.84 -2.70 -10.93
N LEU A 72 1.01 -3.26 -9.75
CA LEU A 72 1.74 -2.61 -8.66
C LEU A 72 3.23 -2.53 -8.98
N ASP A 73 3.83 -3.57 -9.55
CA ASP A 73 5.24 -3.55 -9.99
C ASP A 73 5.47 -2.45 -11.02
N LEU A 74 4.58 -2.30 -12.01
CA LEU A 74 4.65 -1.20 -12.97
C LEU A 74 4.64 0.18 -12.29
N GLN A 75 3.79 0.37 -11.28
CA GLN A 75 3.74 1.63 -10.53
C GLN A 75 5.05 1.89 -9.77
N HIS A 76 5.63 0.87 -9.13
CA HIS A 76 6.92 1.04 -8.44
C HIS A 76 8.05 1.30 -9.43
N ALA A 77 8.11 0.57 -10.54
CA ALA A 77 9.12 0.80 -11.57
C ALA A 77 9.05 2.23 -12.13
N ALA A 78 7.84 2.81 -12.26
CA ALA A 78 7.68 4.20 -12.66
C ALA A 78 8.25 5.17 -11.60
N LEU A 79 7.95 4.96 -10.30
CA LEU A 79 8.50 5.78 -9.22
C LEU A 79 10.02 5.66 -9.11
N GLU A 80 10.56 4.45 -9.21
CA GLU A 80 12.00 4.19 -9.20
C GLU A 80 12.69 4.84 -10.41
N HIS A 81 12.07 4.79 -11.59
CA HIS A 81 12.58 5.48 -12.77
C HIS A 81 12.62 6.99 -12.57
N LEU A 82 11.56 7.58 -11.99
CA LEU A 82 11.53 9.02 -11.68
C LEU A 82 12.62 9.39 -10.67
N ALA A 83 12.75 8.63 -9.58
CA ALA A 83 13.78 8.87 -8.56
C ALA A 83 15.21 8.75 -9.09
N ALA A 84 15.44 7.92 -10.12
CA ALA A 84 16.76 7.76 -10.74
C ALA A 84 17.13 8.88 -11.74
N HIS A 85 16.13 9.58 -12.30
CA HIS A 85 16.36 10.54 -13.40
C HIS A 85 16.09 11.99 -13.00
N TYR A 86 15.48 12.21 -11.84
CA TYR A 86 15.11 13.54 -11.37
C TYR A 86 15.36 13.63 -9.86
N GLU A 87 16.00 14.71 -9.40
CA GLU A 87 16.37 14.89 -7.99
C GLU A 87 15.33 15.68 -7.17
N GLU A 88 14.38 16.36 -7.85
CA GLU A 88 13.38 17.19 -7.19
C GLU A 88 12.21 16.36 -6.65
N ALA A 89 11.96 16.42 -5.34
CA ALA A 89 10.97 15.60 -4.62
C ALA A 89 9.50 16.00 -4.88
N ALA A 90 9.03 15.87 -6.12
CA ALA A 90 7.62 16.03 -6.46
C ALA A 90 6.81 14.71 -6.40
N TRP A 91 7.47 13.57 -6.16
CA TRP A 91 6.83 12.26 -6.08
C TRP A 91 7.22 11.48 -4.82
N PRO A 92 6.37 10.53 -4.39
CA PRO A 92 6.66 9.65 -3.28
C PRO A 92 7.72 8.61 -3.62
N TRP A 93 8.46 8.17 -2.62
CA TRP A 93 9.53 7.18 -2.71
C TRP A 93 9.06 5.83 -2.22
N VAL A 94 9.60 4.76 -2.80
CA VAL A 94 9.27 3.38 -2.43
C VAL A 94 9.99 3.00 -1.14
N CYS A 95 9.23 2.65 -0.10
CA CYS A 95 9.77 2.06 1.12
C CYS A 95 9.81 0.53 0.95
N ARG A 96 10.95 -0.08 1.26
CA ARG A 96 11.12 -1.54 1.21
C ARG A 96 10.96 -2.13 2.62
N THR A 97 10.51 -3.37 2.69
CA THR A 97 10.44 -4.11 3.95
C THR A 97 11.84 -4.40 4.50
N GLY A 98 11.90 -4.91 5.74
CA GLY A 98 13.16 -5.40 6.33
C GLY A 98 13.86 -6.47 5.50
N ASP A 99 13.11 -7.27 4.73
CA ASP A 99 13.63 -8.28 3.81
C ASP A 99 13.99 -7.73 2.41
N GLY A 100 13.75 -6.43 2.17
CA GLY A 100 14.06 -5.76 0.91
C GLY A 100 12.95 -5.81 -0.14
N ASP A 101 11.77 -6.33 0.19
CA ASP A 101 10.64 -6.36 -0.75
C ASP A 101 9.95 -5.00 -0.85
N ALA A 102 9.60 -4.58 -2.08
CA ALA A 102 8.79 -3.37 -2.30
C ALA A 102 7.28 -3.61 -2.11
N ILE A 103 6.84 -4.86 -2.27
CA ILE A 103 5.44 -5.27 -2.09
C ILE A 103 5.43 -6.65 -1.45
N THR A 104 4.69 -6.79 -0.35
CA THR A 104 4.55 -8.03 0.39
C THR A 104 3.10 -8.50 0.39
N ARG A 105 2.89 -9.81 0.49
CA ARG A 105 1.56 -10.40 0.61
C ARG A 105 1.21 -10.61 2.07
N VAL A 106 -0.01 -10.25 2.45
CA VAL A 106 -0.57 -10.48 3.80
C VAL A 106 -1.94 -11.11 3.69
N ASP A 107 -2.35 -11.81 4.74
CA ASP A 107 -3.67 -12.45 4.82
C ASP A 107 -4.64 -11.52 5.56
N GLY A 108 -5.83 -11.33 5.00
CA GLY A 108 -6.94 -10.66 5.66
C GLY A 108 -7.71 -11.63 6.56
N HIS A 109 -8.53 -11.07 7.46
CA HIS A 109 -9.35 -11.85 8.39
C HIS A 109 -10.35 -12.80 7.69
N ASP A 110 -10.64 -12.57 6.42
CA ASP A 110 -11.56 -13.35 5.59
C ASP A 110 -10.85 -14.41 4.73
N GLY A 111 -9.56 -14.64 4.99
CA GLY A 111 -8.72 -15.60 4.26
C GLY A 111 -8.35 -15.14 2.85
N ARG A 112 -8.74 -13.93 2.42
CA ARG A 112 -8.26 -13.35 1.18
C ARG A 112 -6.88 -12.77 1.39
N HIS A 113 -6.13 -12.72 0.29
CA HIS A 113 -4.78 -12.20 0.31
C HIS A 113 -4.75 -10.80 -0.26
N HIS A 114 -3.94 -9.95 0.37
CA HIS A 114 -3.76 -8.56 0.02
C HIS A 114 -2.30 -8.27 -0.26
N LEU A 115 -2.05 -7.28 -1.11
CA LEU A 115 -0.71 -6.77 -1.38
C LEU A 115 -0.53 -5.49 -0.58
N VAL A 116 0.56 -5.42 0.18
CA VAL A 116 0.91 -4.29 1.05
C VAL A 116 2.17 -3.64 0.52
N ARG A 117 2.16 -2.31 0.50
CA ARG A 117 3.30 -1.46 0.13
C ARG A 117 3.30 -0.19 0.97
N MET A 118 4.46 0.42 1.15
CA MET A 118 4.60 1.71 1.82
C MET A 118 5.34 2.70 0.91
N LEU A 119 4.88 3.95 0.94
CA LEU A 119 5.51 5.06 0.23
C LEU A 119 5.74 6.23 1.19
N THR A 120 6.70 7.12 0.90
CA THR A 120 6.80 8.42 1.59
C THR A 120 5.61 9.32 1.23
N TYR A 121 5.25 10.27 2.11
CA TYR A 121 4.16 11.23 1.92
C TYR A 121 4.65 12.66 1.67
#